data_AF-A0A925AW72-F1
#
_entry.id   AF-A0A925AW72-F1
#
_cell.length_a   1.000
_cell.length_b   1.000
_cell.length_c   1.000
_cell.angle_alpha   90.00
_cell.angle_beta   90.00
_cell.angle_gamma   90.00
#
_symmetry.space_group_name_H-M   'P 1'
#
loop_
_entity.id
_entity.type
_entity.pdbx_description
1 polymer ?
#
loop_
_entity_poly.entity_id
_entity_poly.type
_entity_poly.pdbx_seq_one_letter_code
_entity_poly.pdbx_strand_id
1 'polypeptide(L)'
;MEVGSVALAECGDCAGVWITPEPFEQICAEREQQAAVMSWVVPGSRPAAVPQADTVRYLACPECQKLMNRVNFARYSGVIMDVCKSHGTFFDRDELHRVISFIREGGLDTARSRERERLVQEQQRLCRMEMQESARQDSDVNAGGLFSRTADPLHDVLKHLFDMKD
;
A
#
# COMPACT_ATOMS: atom_id res chain seq x y z
N MET A 1 12.49 26.99 -2.68
CA MET A 1 11.75 27.97 -3.51
C MET A 1 10.27 27.88 -3.18
N GLU A 2 9.47 28.85 -3.61
CA GLU A 2 8.02 28.86 -3.38
C GLU A 2 7.28 28.87 -4.72
N VAL A 3 6.19 28.10 -4.80
CA VAL A 3 5.29 28.07 -5.95
C VAL A 3 3.87 28.18 -5.41
N GLY A 4 3.16 29.27 -5.70
CA GLY A 4 1.94 29.58 -4.95
C GLY A 4 2.29 29.93 -3.49
N SER A 5 1.68 29.26 -2.52
CA SER A 5 2.05 29.41 -1.10
C SER A 5 2.80 28.20 -0.54
N VAL A 6 3.21 27.26 -1.39
CA VAL A 6 3.88 26.02 -0.97
C VAL A 6 5.37 26.07 -1.24
N ALA A 7 6.15 25.62 -0.25
CA ALA A 7 7.60 25.52 -0.36
C ALA A 7 8.00 24.17 -0.98
N LEU A 8 8.91 24.21 -1.96
CA LEU A 8 9.51 23.04 -2.60
C LEU A 8 10.99 23.27 -2.88
N ALA A 9 11.75 22.20 -3.04
CA ALA A 9 13.16 22.24 -3.43
C ALA A 9 13.38 21.48 -4.73
N GLU A 10 13.97 22.14 -5.72
CA GLU A 10 14.31 21.54 -7.01
C GLU A 10 15.75 21.03 -6.99
N CYS A 11 15.99 19.86 -7.58
CA CYS A 11 17.31 19.34 -7.83
C CYS A 11 17.87 19.92 -9.15
N GLY A 12 18.97 20.67 -9.08
CA GLY A 12 19.58 21.27 -10.26
C GLY A 12 20.16 20.28 -11.28
N ASP A 13 20.38 19.01 -10.90
CA ASP A 13 20.99 18.01 -11.78
C ASP A 13 19.95 17.21 -12.57
N CYS A 14 18.88 16.74 -11.91
CA CYS A 14 17.85 15.92 -12.55
C CYS A 14 16.53 16.66 -12.80
N ALA A 15 16.34 17.85 -12.24
CA ALA A 15 15.09 18.61 -12.22
C ALA A 15 13.93 17.90 -11.48
N GLY A 16 14.27 17.00 -10.54
CA GLY A 16 13.32 16.40 -9.60
C GLY A 16 12.99 17.36 -8.46
N VAL A 17 11.91 17.08 -7.74
CA VAL A 17 11.34 17.97 -6.72
C VAL A 17 11.21 17.26 -5.39
N TRP A 18 11.70 17.90 -4.33
CA TRP A 18 11.48 17.51 -2.94
C TRP A 18 10.42 18.40 -2.29
N ILE A 19 9.44 17.76 -1.64
CA ILE A 19 8.36 18.44 -0.92
C ILE A 19 8.16 17.79 0.44
N THR A 20 8.06 18.60 1.49
CA THR A 20 7.72 18.13 2.85
C THR A 20 6.23 17.75 2.93
N PRO A 21 5.78 17.03 3.98
CA PRO A 21 4.42 16.50 4.03
C PRO A 21 3.33 17.57 3.97
N GLU A 22 3.44 18.63 4.77
CA GLU A 22 2.41 19.68 4.85
C GLU A 22 2.19 20.41 3.51
N PRO A 23 3.22 20.95 2.82
CA PRO A 23 3.02 21.56 1.51
C PRO A 23 2.46 20.59 0.46
N PHE A 24 2.86 19.31 0.51
CA PHE A 24 2.32 18.32 -0.41
C PHE A 24 0.83 18.03 -0.16
N GLU A 25 0.41 17.96 1.10
CA GLU A 25 -0.99 17.83 1.48
C GLU A 25 -1.82 19.04 1.01
N GLN A 26 -1.28 20.26 1.17
CA GLN A 26 -1.90 21.49 0.65
C GLN A 26 -2.09 21.44 -0.87
N ILE A 27 -1.06 21.04 -1.63
CA ILE A 27 -1.17 20.86 -3.10
C ILE A 27 -2.28 19.85 -3.44
N CYS A 28 -2.38 18.75 -2.69
CA CYS A 28 -3.40 17.73 -2.95
C CYS A 28 -4.83 18.24 -2.67
N ALA A 29 -5.01 19.10 -1.66
CA ALA A 29 -6.31 19.56 -1.20
C ALA A 29 -6.81 20.82 -1.95
N GLU A 30 -5.91 21.71 -2.36
CA GLU A 30 -6.26 23.06 -2.80
C GLU A 30 -6.09 23.24 -4.32
N ARG A 31 -7.20 23.56 -5.00
CA ARG A 31 -7.19 23.81 -6.47
C ARG A 31 -6.30 24.98 -6.88
N GLU A 32 -6.13 25.97 -6.01
CA GLU A 32 -5.27 27.12 -6.26
C GLU A 32 -3.79 26.72 -6.29
N GLN A 33 -3.33 25.94 -5.31
CA GLN A 33 -1.96 25.40 -5.29
C GLN A 33 -1.70 24.49 -6.49
N GLN A 34 -2.69 23.66 -6.86
CA GLN A 34 -2.62 22.86 -8.08
C GLN A 34 -2.41 23.73 -9.31
N ALA A 35 -3.17 24.83 -9.44
CA ALA A 35 -3.03 25.74 -10.56
C ALA A 35 -1.67 26.46 -10.57
N ALA A 36 -1.16 26.85 -9.40
CA ALA A 36 0.16 27.45 -9.26
C ALA A 36 1.28 26.50 -9.72
N VAL A 37 1.26 25.25 -9.25
CA VAL A 37 2.24 24.23 -9.65
C VAL A 37 2.11 23.84 -11.12
N MET A 38 0.89 23.80 -11.67
CA MET A 38 0.69 23.58 -13.11
C MET A 38 1.24 24.70 -13.99
N SER A 39 1.23 25.94 -13.48
CA SER A 39 1.73 27.11 -14.21
C SER A 39 3.25 27.28 -14.05
N TRP A 40 3.85 26.55 -13.11
CA TRP A 40 5.28 26.53 -12.90
C TRP A 40 5.96 25.74 -14.01
N VAL A 41 6.84 26.43 -14.74
CA VAL A 41 7.71 25.87 -15.77
C VAL A 41 9.07 25.62 -15.15
N VAL A 42 9.54 24.38 -15.24
CA VAL A 42 10.89 24.00 -14.83
C VAL A 42 11.88 24.49 -15.91
N PRO A 43 12.71 25.52 -15.64
CA PRO A 43 13.64 26.04 -16.64
C PRO A 43 14.69 24.97 -16.99
N GLY A 44 14.93 24.74 -18.29
CA GLY A 44 15.85 23.68 -18.73
C GLY A 44 15.17 22.32 -18.95
N SER A 45 13.83 22.27 -18.91
CA SER A 45 13.03 21.17 -19.46
C SER A 45 13.34 20.95 -20.95
N ARG A 46 14.35 20.14 -21.22
CA ARG A 46 14.58 19.53 -22.52
C ARG A 46 13.66 18.31 -22.58
N PRO A 47 12.87 18.11 -23.65
CA PRO A 47 12.04 16.92 -23.77
C PRO A 47 12.95 15.70 -23.57
N ALA A 48 12.70 14.94 -22.51
CA ALA A 48 13.49 13.76 -22.22
C ALA A 48 13.33 12.82 -23.42
N ALA A 49 14.46 12.40 -24.01
CA ALA A 49 14.44 11.23 -24.86
C ALA A 49 13.82 10.09 -24.04
N VAL A 50 12.94 9.32 -24.68
CA VAL A 50 12.21 8.19 -24.08
C VAL A 50 13.17 7.42 -23.16
N PRO A 51 12.89 7.30 -21.84
CA PRO A 51 13.82 6.64 -20.94
C PRO A 51 14.05 5.22 -21.42
N GLN A 52 15.29 4.91 -21.80
CA GLN A 52 15.74 3.52 -21.89
C GLN A 52 15.49 2.90 -20.52
N ALA A 53 14.99 1.66 -20.48
CA ALA A 53 14.58 0.97 -19.26
C ALA A 53 15.64 1.14 -18.14
N ASP A 54 15.41 2.12 -17.27
CA ASP A 54 16.39 2.56 -16.31
C ASP A 54 16.46 1.53 -15.18
N THR A 55 17.68 1.14 -14.85
CA THR A 55 17.99 0.40 -13.63
C THR A 55 17.33 1.09 -12.45
N VAL A 56 16.43 0.40 -11.75
CA VAL A 56 15.74 0.97 -10.57
C VAL A 56 16.78 1.40 -9.54
N ARG A 57 16.86 2.70 -9.29
CA ARG A 57 17.72 3.29 -8.25
C ARG A 57 16.85 3.77 -7.10
N TYR A 58 17.06 3.21 -5.92
CA TYR A 58 16.43 3.70 -4.70
C TYR A 58 17.15 4.95 -4.20
N LEU A 59 16.37 5.98 -3.88
CA LEU A 59 16.90 7.24 -3.37
C LEU A 59 16.98 7.23 -1.85
N ALA A 60 18.01 7.85 -1.30
CA ALA A 60 18.12 8.12 0.13
C ALA A 60 17.39 9.43 0.47
N CYS A 61 16.72 9.47 1.61
CA CYS A 61 16.07 10.68 2.09
C CYS A 61 17.11 11.77 2.38
N PRO A 62 16.95 13.01 1.88
CA PRO A 62 17.91 14.10 2.12
C PRO A 62 18.05 14.45 3.61
N GLU A 63 17.00 14.23 4.41
CA GLU A 63 16.99 14.56 5.85
C GLU A 63 17.59 13.43 6.72
N CYS A 64 17.13 12.18 6.55
CA CYS A 64 17.53 11.08 7.44
C CYS A 64 18.38 10.00 6.80
N GLN A 65 18.69 10.12 5.50
CA GLN A 65 19.55 9.22 4.73
C GLN A 65 19.05 7.76 4.65
N LYS A 66 17.86 7.45 5.17
CA LYS A 66 17.21 6.15 4.98
C LYS A 66 16.68 6.03 3.56
N LEU A 67 16.70 4.82 3.01
CA LEU A 67 16.10 4.53 1.71
C LEU A 67 14.61 4.86 1.70
N MET A 68 14.19 5.54 0.63
CA MET A 68 12.81 5.92 0.41
C MET A 68 12.01 4.80 -0.25
N ASN A 69 10.70 4.78 0.00
CA ASN A 69 9.81 3.80 -0.58
C ASN A 69 9.26 4.33 -1.90
N ARG A 70 9.41 3.54 -2.97
CA ARG A 70 8.74 3.81 -4.24
C ARG A 70 7.27 3.47 -4.12
N VAL A 71 6.40 4.47 -4.28
CA VAL A 71 4.95 4.35 -4.11
C VAL A 71 4.24 4.86 -5.36
N ASN A 72 3.36 4.05 -5.93
CA ASN A 72 2.44 4.50 -6.97
C ASN A 72 1.37 5.40 -6.34
N PHE A 73 1.29 6.66 -6.75
CA PHE A 73 0.34 7.62 -6.20
C PHE A 73 -1.10 7.13 -6.40
N ALA A 74 -1.90 7.18 -5.32
CA ALA A 74 -3.25 6.61 -5.25
C ALA A 74 -3.35 5.14 -5.73
N ARG A 75 -2.25 4.38 -5.73
CA ARG A 75 -2.09 2.99 -6.24
C ARG A 75 -2.40 2.76 -7.72
N TYR A 76 -3.07 3.69 -8.40
CA TYR A 76 -3.60 3.51 -9.74
C TYR A 76 -3.16 4.59 -10.74
N SER A 77 -2.47 5.64 -10.30
CA SER A 77 -2.08 6.76 -11.18
C SER A 77 -0.96 6.40 -12.17
N GLY A 78 -0.11 5.44 -11.82
CA GLY A 78 1.10 5.13 -12.60
C GLY A 78 2.22 6.18 -12.44
N VAL A 79 2.13 7.03 -11.43
CA VAL A 79 3.16 8.00 -11.05
C VAL A 79 3.90 7.46 -9.83
N ILE A 80 5.23 7.32 -9.88
CA ILE A 80 6.01 6.57 -8.89
C ILE A 80 6.84 7.53 -8.04
N MET A 81 6.33 7.87 -6.87
CA MET A 81 7.00 8.80 -5.96
C MET A 81 7.95 8.07 -5.01
N ASP A 82 9.07 8.70 -4.64
CA ASP A 82 9.96 8.20 -3.59
C ASP A 82 9.61 8.86 -2.24
N VAL A 83 9.05 8.08 -1.32
CA VAL A 83 8.47 8.59 -0.07
C VAL A 83 9.33 8.26 1.14
N CYS A 84 9.76 9.28 1.87
CA CYS A 84 10.20 9.16 3.25
C CYS A 84 9.02 9.45 4.19
N LYS A 85 8.56 8.42 4.92
CA LYS A 85 7.38 8.52 5.81
C LYS A 85 7.44 9.66 6.84
N SER A 86 8.65 10.11 7.21
CA SER A 86 8.84 11.12 8.25
C SER A 86 9.10 12.53 7.71
N HIS A 87 9.65 12.67 6.50
CA HIS A 87 10.27 13.93 6.08
C HIS A 87 9.71 14.52 4.79
N GLY A 88 9.15 13.70 3.90
CA GLY A 88 8.67 14.22 2.62
C GLY A 88 8.73 13.21 1.50
N THR A 89 8.49 13.74 0.31
CA THR A 89 8.39 12.99 -0.94
C THR A 89 9.26 13.62 -2.00
N PHE A 90 10.01 12.77 -2.69
CA PHE A 90 10.73 13.13 -3.90
C PHE A 90 9.92 12.71 -5.13
N PHE A 91 9.85 13.61 -6.11
CA PHE A 91 9.22 13.43 -7.40
C PHE A 91 10.30 13.50 -8.45
N ASP A 92 10.36 12.51 -9.34
CA ASP A 92 11.17 12.64 -10.54
C ASP A 92 10.58 13.74 -11.44
N ARG A 93 11.31 14.08 -12.50
CA ARG A 93 10.89 15.09 -13.47
C ARG A 93 9.47 14.82 -13.96
N ASP A 94 8.65 15.87 -13.98
CA ASP A 94 7.25 15.88 -14.42
C ASP A 94 6.28 15.04 -13.57
N GLU A 95 6.74 14.27 -12.58
CA GLU A 95 5.87 13.41 -11.77
C GLU A 95 4.91 14.21 -10.90
N LEU A 96 5.38 15.31 -10.30
CA LEU A 96 4.51 16.20 -9.54
C LEU A 96 3.38 16.76 -10.41
N HIS A 97 3.70 17.15 -11.65
CA HIS A 97 2.70 17.63 -12.59
C HIS A 97 1.68 16.54 -12.93
N ARG A 98 2.16 15.30 -13.17
CA ARG A 98 1.29 14.15 -13.43
C ARG A 98 0.38 13.80 -12.25
N VAL A 99 0.86 13.92 -11.01
CA VAL A 99 0.03 13.77 -9.81
C VAL A 99 -1.12 14.79 -9.81
N ILE A 100 -0.82 16.06 -10.08
CA ILE A 100 -1.83 17.12 -10.08
C ILE A 100 -2.84 16.93 -11.22
N SER A 101 -2.38 16.57 -12.42
CA SER A 101 -3.28 16.21 -13.54
C SER A 101 -4.23 15.08 -13.15
N PHE A 102 -3.69 14.01 -12.56
CA PHE A 102 -4.50 12.88 -12.08
C PHE A 102 -5.55 13.32 -11.05
N ILE A 103 -5.21 14.20 -10.12
CA ILE A 103 -6.17 14.74 -9.13
C ILE A 103 -7.26 15.55 -9.85
N ARG A 104 -6.88 16.45 -10.76
CA ARG A 104 -7.81 17.33 -11.49
C ARG A 104 -8.79 16.57 -12.38
N GLU A 105 -8.36 15.43 -12.92
CA GLU A 105 -9.17 14.52 -13.72
C GLU A 105 -10.12 13.65 -12.88
N GLY A 106 -10.15 13.81 -11.55
CA GLY A 106 -10.99 13.00 -10.65
C GLY A 106 -10.40 11.63 -10.35
N GLY A 107 -9.10 11.44 -10.57
CA GLY A 107 -8.40 10.17 -10.36
C GLY A 107 -8.49 9.65 -8.93
N LEU A 108 -8.57 10.55 -7.93
CA LEU A 108 -8.74 10.15 -6.52
C LEU A 108 -10.09 9.47 -6.25
N ASP A 109 -11.19 9.95 -6.84
CA ASP A 109 -12.50 9.31 -6.72
C ASP A 109 -12.49 7.94 -7.40
N THR A 110 -11.92 7.88 -8.61
CA THR A 110 -11.76 6.63 -9.35
C THR A 110 -10.94 5.61 -8.55
N ALA A 111 -9.82 6.05 -7.95
CA ALA A 111 -8.96 5.21 -7.11
C ALA A 111 -9.71 4.69 -5.87
N ARG A 112 -10.50 5.55 -5.19
CA ARG A 112 -11.32 5.15 -4.04
C ARG A 112 -12.36 4.10 -4.42
N SER A 113 -13.05 4.26 -5.55
CA SER A 113 -14.05 3.31 -6.03
C SER A 113 -13.42 1.95 -6.33
N ARG A 114 -12.29 1.94 -7.06
CA ARG A 114 -11.53 0.71 -7.35
C ARG A 114 -11.03 0.01 -6.09
N GLU A 115 -10.55 0.77 -5.12
CA GLU A 115 -10.10 0.20 -3.85
C GLU A 115 -11.25 -0.46 -3.09
N ARG A 116 -12.41 0.20 -3.04
CA ARG A 116 -13.61 -0.37 -2.42
C ARG A 116 -14.03 -1.68 -3.08
N GLU A 117 -14.09 -1.70 -4.41
CA GLU A 117 -14.41 -2.90 -5.18
C GLU A 117 -13.43 -4.04 -4.89
N ARG A 118 -12.13 -3.75 -4.87
CA ARG A 118 -11.10 -4.73 -4.55
C ARG A 118 -11.27 -5.31 -3.14
N LEU A 119 -11.52 -4.47 -2.13
CA LEU A 119 -11.70 -4.92 -0.75
C LEU A 119 -12.96 -5.79 -0.60
N VAL A 120 -14.05 -5.44 -1.29
CA VAL A 120 -15.27 -6.27 -1.31
C VAL A 120 -15.00 -7.63 -1.95
N GLN A 121 -14.29 -7.66 -3.09
CA GLN A 121 -13.93 -8.92 -3.76
C GLN A 121 -13.06 -9.80 -2.87
N GLU A 122 -12.08 -9.22 -2.17
CA GLU A 122 -11.23 -9.97 -1.25
C GLU A 122 -12.02 -10.52 -0.06
N GLN A 123 -12.92 -9.73 0.52
CA GLN A 123 -13.79 -10.19 1.61
C GLN A 123 -14.66 -11.38 1.16
N GLN A 124 -15.24 -11.31 -0.04
CA GLN A 124 -16.02 -12.41 -0.61
C GLN A 124 -15.17 -13.66 -0.84
N ARG A 125 -13.91 -13.49 -1.28
CA ARG A 125 -12.97 -14.60 -1.46
C ARG A 125 -12.65 -15.29 -0.14
N LEU A 126 -12.33 -14.52 0.90
CA LEU A 126 -12.03 -15.05 2.23
C LEU A 126 -13.24 -15.78 2.83
N CYS A 127 -14.42 -15.17 2.79
CA CYS A 127 -15.66 -15.80 3.27
C CYS A 127 -15.94 -17.14 2.56
N ARG A 128 -15.72 -17.21 1.23
CA ARG A 128 -15.86 -18.46 0.48
C ARG A 128 -14.86 -19.53 0.93
N MET A 129 -13.61 -19.15 1.18
CA MET A 129 -12.57 -20.07 1.66
C MET A 129 -12.92 -20.61 3.04
N GLU A 130 -13.36 -19.75 3.97
CA GLU A 130 -13.80 -20.15 5.31
C GLU A 130 -14.96 -21.14 5.26
N MET A 131 -15.99 -20.90 4.44
CA MET A 131 -17.11 -21.84 4.29
C MET A 131 -16.68 -23.21 3.75
N GLN A 132 -15.70 -23.24 2.83
CA GLN A 132 -15.17 -24.50 2.32
C GLN A 132 -14.36 -25.26 3.37
N GLU A 133 -13.59 -24.56 4.20
CA GLU A 133 -12.84 -25.16 5.30
C GLU A 133 -13.77 -25.72 6.38
N SER A 134 -14.80 -24.97 6.79
CA SER A 134 -15.79 -25.47 7.74
C SER A 134 -16.52 -26.71 7.21
N ALA A 135 -16.93 -26.71 5.94
CA ALA A 135 -17.58 -27.88 5.33
C ALA A 135 -16.66 -29.11 5.26
N ARG A 136 -15.34 -28.91 5.04
CA ARG A 136 -14.35 -30.00 5.07
C ARG A 136 -14.20 -30.57 6.48
N GLN A 137 -14.08 -29.70 7.49
CA GLN A 137 -13.99 -30.14 8.89
C GLN A 137 -15.25 -30.90 9.33
N ASP A 138 -16.45 -30.42 8.96
CA ASP A 138 -17.70 -31.12 9.24
C ASP A 138 -17.74 -32.50 8.56
N SER A 139 -17.23 -32.61 7.33
CA SER A 139 -17.15 -33.88 6.62
C SER A 139 -16.14 -34.87 7.22
N ASP A 140 -15.01 -34.39 7.75
CA ASP A 140 -14.02 -35.23 8.45
C ASP A 140 -14.55 -35.72 9.80
N VAL A 141 -15.27 -34.87 10.55
CA VAL A 141 -15.97 -35.27 11.79
C VAL A 141 -17.04 -36.32 11.48
N ASN A 142 -17.80 -36.14 10.40
CA ASN A 142 -18.87 -37.08 10.03
C ASN A 142 -18.32 -38.39 9.43
N ALA A 143 -17.19 -38.35 8.71
CA ALA A 143 -16.48 -39.55 8.22
C ALA A 143 -15.77 -40.32 9.35
N GLY A 144 -15.35 -39.63 10.42
CA GLY A 144 -14.91 -40.24 11.69
C GLY A 144 -16.03 -40.90 12.49
N GLY A 145 -17.30 -40.69 12.11
CA GLY A 145 -18.50 -41.28 12.71
C GLY A 145 -18.68 -42.79 12.47
N LEU A 146 -17.73 -43.46 11.81
CA LEU A 146 -17.70 -44.92 11.67
C LEU A 146 -16.51 -45.58 12.39
N PHE A 147 -16.07 -45.06 13.54
CA PHE A 147 -15.46 -45.93 14.54
C PHE A 147 -16.55 -46.51 15.45
N SER A 148 -16.97 -47.72 15.05
CA SER A 148 -17.52 -48.76 15.90
C SER A 148 -16.92 -48.74 17.30
N ARG A 149 -17.78 -49.00 18.30
CA ARG A 149 -17.42 -49.46 19.66
C ARG A 149 -16.13 -50.30 19.66
N THR A 150 -15.03 -49.76 20.20
CA THR A 150 -14.01 -50.53 20.91
C THR A 150 -13.19 -49.61 21.82
N ALA A 151 -13.30 -49.87 23.12
CA ALA A 151 -12.36 -49.57 24.21
C ALA A 151 -11.86 -48.13 24.42
N ASP A 152 -12.48 -47.44 25.38
CA ASP A 152 -11.89 -46.28 26.08
C ASP A 152 -10.68 -46.73 26.94
N PRO A 153 -9.47 -46.18 26.77
CA PRO A 153 -8.30 -46.54 27.59
C PRO A 153 -8.31 -45.95 29.00
N LEU A 154 -9.31 -45.12 29.34
CA LEU A 154 -9.36 -44.38 30.61
C LEU A 154 -10.30 -45.00 31.65
N HIS A 155 -10.98 -46.11 31.33
CA HIS A 155 -11.68 -46.90 32.35
C HIS A 155 -10.73 -47.88 33.09
N ASP A 156 -9.55 -48.18 32.54
CA ASP A 156 -8.57 -49.09 33.14
C ASP A 156 -7.60 -48.42 34.14
N VAL A 157 -7.56 -47.09 34.21
CA VAL A 157 -6.65 -46.37 35.13
C VAL A 157 -7.23 -46.20 36.54
N LEU A 158 -8.56 -46.31 36.71
CA LEU A 158 -9.24 -46.08 38.00
C LEU A 158 -9.59 -47.36 38.79
N LYS A 159 -9.15 -48.54 38.34
CA LYS A 159 -9.25 -49.80 39.12
C LYS A 159 -7.96 -50.18 39.87
N HIS A 160 -6.86 -49.43 39.71
CA HIS A 160 -5.58 -49.73 40.33
C HIS A 160 -5.12 -48.70 41.38
N LEU A 161 -6.00 -47.82 41.83
CA LEU A 161 -5.69 -46.82 42.87
C LEU A 161 -6.55 -46.91 44.14
N PHE A 162 -7.44 -47.90 44.26
CA PHE A 162 -8.28 -48.10 45.45
C PHE A 162 -8.39 -49.58 45.86
N ASP A 163 -7.29 -50.33 45.82
CA ASP A 163 -7.22 -51.64 46.45
C ASP A 163 -5.81 -51.90 46.97
N MET A 164 -5.42 -51.17 48.01
CA MET A 164 -4.39 -51.53 49.02
C MET A 164 -4.43 -50.52 50.16
N LYS A 165 -5.33 -50.77 51.11
CA LYS A 165 -5.06 -50.51 52.53
C LYS A 165 -5.82 -51.57 53.33
N ASP A 166 -5.05 -52.34 54.07
CA ASP A 166 -5.49 -53.02 55.29
C ASP A 166 -6.29 -52.09 56.21
#